data_AF-A0A4Q7AI06-F1
#
_entry.id   AF-A0A4Q7AI06-F1
#
_cell.length_a   1.000
_cell.length_b   1.000
_cell.length_c   1.000
_cell.angle_alpha   90.00
_cell.angle_beta   90.00
_cell.angle_gamma   90.00
#
_symmetry.space_group_name_H-M   'P 1'
#
loop_
_entity.id
_entity.type
_entity.pdbx_description
1 polymer ?
#
loop_
_entity_poly.entity_id
_entity_poly.type
_entity_poly.pdbx_seq_one_letter_code
_entity_poly.pdbx_strand_id
1 'polypeptide(L)'
;MICQKCHTPNIEEAIRCASCGIALKIITVRSVKPEPSFFIRWLKAFIGNILRPKGLKLWVIIGCTLIFLVPALIGTFFAFIAKPYLLEQHTASSSSKNTASVPHDLNLIEQSRHDLTAIKSEIAGYYAIHHRYPRSLSELKNKPWQNDQISMNGKGYLITDIQGSQPMTMIFVPFLNQHKQLVWDCYLSGFDSSLADTGCVEMSQIQDIPIKGVSIYKN
;
A
#
# COMPACT_ATOMS: atom_id res chain seq x y z
N MET A 1 23.36 -53.19 24.63
CA MET A 1 24.80 -53.55 24.60
C MET A 1 25.43 -53.01 25.87
N ILE A 2 26.03 -53.86 26.72
CA ILE A 2 26.75 -53.42 27.93
C ILE A 2 28.22 -53.22 27.54
N CYS A 3 28.81 -52.09 27.92
CA CYS A 3 30.23 -51.81 27.72
C CYS A 3 31.08 -52.88 28.43
N GLN A 4 31.86 -53.70 27.71
CA GLN A 4 32.63 -54.78 28.33
C GLN A 4 33.75 -54.31 29.27
N LYS A 5 34.21 -53.06 29.17
CA LYS A 5 35.24 -52.49 30.06
C LYS A 5 34.70 -51.68 31.23
N CYS A 6 33.56 -51.04 31.05
CA CYS A 6 32.96 -50.16 32.05
C CYS A 6 31.70 -50.77 32.69
N HIS A 7 31.28 -51.96 32.22
CA HIS A 7 30.14 -52.76 32.68
C HIS A 7 28.84 -51.98 32.88
N THR A 8 28.71 -50.82 32.23
CA THR A 8 27.56 -49.93 32.35
C THR A 8 26.56 -50.24 31.23
N PRO A 9 25.27 -50.38 31.54
CA PRO A 9 24.22 -50.53 30.53
C PRO A 9 23.76 -49.20 29.93
N ASN A 10 24.16 -48.05 30.50
CA ASN A 10 23.77 -46.72 30.05
C ASN A 10 24.70 -46.21 28.93
N ILE A 11 24.11 -45.79 27.80
CA ILE A 11 24.83 -45.40 26.58
C ILE A 11 25.58 -44.07 26.76
N GLU A 12 25.02 -43.10 27.48
CA GLU A 12 25.67 -41.80 27.68
C GLU A 12 26.96 -41.91 28.51
N GLU A 13 26.96 -42.77 29.52
CA GLU A 13 28.15 -43.08 30.33
C GLU A 13 29.14 -43.94 29.56
N ALA A 14 28.67 -44.88 28.74
CA ALA A 14 29.54 -45.68 27.89
C ALA A 14 30.32 -44.83 26.86
N ILE A 15 29.73 -43.72 26.36
CA ILE A 15 30.39 -42.78 25.44
C ILE A 15 31.51 -41.98 26.13
N ARG A 16 31.36 -41.70 27.44
CA ARG A 16 32.41 -41.02 28.24
C ARG A 16 33.59 -41.94 28.57
N CYS A 17 33.41 -43.25 28.52
CA CYS A 17 34.52 -44.19 28.63
C CYS A 17 35.40 -44.09 27.38
N ALA A 18 36.64 -43.60 27.54
CA ALA A 18 37.55 -43.31 26.44
C ALA A 18 37.72 -44.46 25.44
N SER A 19 37.65 -45.72 25.87
CA SER A 19 37.79 -46.87 24.97
C SER A 19 36.56 -47.16 24.10
N CYS A 20 35.34 -46.94 24.62
CA CYS A 20 34.11 -47.17 23.87
C CYS A 20 33.68 -45.95 23.06
N GLY A 21 33.96 -44.74 23.57
CA GLY A 21 33.69 -43.48 22.88
C GLY A 21 34.46 -43.35 21.55
N ILE A 22 35.70 -43.86 21.49
CA ILE A 22 36.49 -43.83 20.25
C ILE A 22 35.89 -44.75 19.17
N ALA A 23 35.43 -45.95 19.54
CA ALA A 23 34.82 -46.88 18.59
C ALA A 23 33.48 -46.33 18.01
N LEU A 24 32.64 -45.72 18.85
CA LEU A 24 31.36 -45.13 18.41
C LEU A 24 31.52 -43.85 17.57
N LYS A 25 32.58 -43.06 17.82
CA LYS A 25 32.90 -41.85 17.04
C LYS A 25 33.45 -42.18 15.65
N ILE A 26 34.05 -43.36 15.47
CA ILE A 26 34.58 -43.80 14.17
C ILE A 26 33.47 -44.38 13.27
N ILE A 27 32.46 -45.03 13.85
CA ILE A 27 31.35 -45.63 13.08
C ILE A 27 30.42 -44.54 12.51
N THR A 28 30.20 -43.44 13.23
CA THR A 28 29.35 -42.33 12.77
C THR A 28 30.00 -41.45 11.70
N VAL A 29 31.34 -41.45 11.57
CA VAL A 29 32.05 -40.62 10.58
C VAL A 29 32.22 -41.35 9.23
N ARG A 30 32.11 -42.68 9.18
CA ARG A 30 32.37 -43.46 7.95
C ARG A 30 31.17 -43.82 7.11
N SER A 31 29.94 -43.61 7.57
CA SER A 31 28.73 -43.96 6.82
C SER A 31 27.77 -42.78 6.75
N VAL A 32 28.08 -41.80 5.91
CA VAL A 32 27.21 -41.19 4.88
C VAL A 32 28.08 -40.11 4.22
N LYS A 33 28.80 -40.48 3.15
CA LYS A 33 29.15 -39.48 2.13
C LYS A 33 27.87 -39.25 1.33
N PRO A 34 27.20 -38.09 1.43
CA PRO A 34 26.16 -37.79 0.47
C PRO A 34 26.84 -37.72 -0.90
N GLU A 35 26.37 -38.50 -1.87
CA GLU A 35 26.69 -38.21 -3.26
C GLU A 35 26.39 -36.73 -3.50
N PRO A 36 27.32 -35.94 -4.07
CA PRO A 36 27.02 -34.56 -4.39
C PRO A 36 25.82 -34.58 -5.33
N SER A 37 24.73 -33.95 -4.91
CA SER A 37 23.50 -33.87 -5.70
C SER A 37 23.83 -33.43 -7.12
N PHE A 38 23.10 -33.95 -8.10
CA PHE A 38 23.25 -33.64 -9.53
C PHE A 38 23.49 -32.13 -9.78
N PHE A 39 22.81 -31.29 -8.98
CA PHE A 39 22.94 -29.85 -9.00
C PHE A 39 24.36 -29.32 -8.67
N ILE A 40 25.04 -29.86 -7.66
CA ILE A 40 26.40 -29.42 -7.29
C ILE A 40 27.41 -29.81 -8.38
N ARG A 41 27.21 -30.99 -8.99
CA ARG A 41 28.05 -31.48 -10.08
C ARG A 41 27.83 -30.67 -11.37
N TRP A 42 26.57 -30.34 -11.67
CA TRP A 42 26.18 -29.45 -12.77
C TRP A 42 26.70 -28.03 -12.54
N LEU A 43 26.58 -27.48 -11.33
CA LEU A 43 27.02 -26.13 -10.98
C LEU A 43 28.55 -25.98 -11.10
N LYS A 44 29.33 -26.98 -10.66
CA LYS A 44 30.78 -26.98 -10.87
C LYS A 44 31.14 -27.05 -12.36
N ALA A 45 30.43 -27.84 -13.15
CA ALA A 45 30.63 -27.88 -14.61
C ALA A 45 30.23 -26.56 -15.29
N PHE A 46 29.14 -25.92 -14.84
CA PHE A 46 28.66 -24.65 -15.36
C PHE A 46 29.64 -23.50 -15.04
N ILE A 47 30.11 -23.40 -13.80
CA ILE A 47 31.11 -22.42 -13.38
C ILE A 47 32.45 -22.64 -14.09
N GLY A 48 32.88 -23.90 -14.24
CA GLY A 48 34.10 -24.24 -14.99
C GLY A 48 34.02 -23.85 -16.47
N ASN A 49 32.84 -23.92 -17.09
CA ASN A 49 32.61 -23.56 -18.48
C ASN A 49 32.47 -22.03 -18.68
N ILE A 50 32.10 -21.27 -17.63
CA ILE A 50 32.03 -19.81 -17.63
C ILE A 50 33.38 -19.15 -17.33
N LEU A 51 34.25 -19.77 -16.52
CA LEU A 51 35.54 -19.20 -16.13
C LEU A 51 36.68 -19.42 -17.15
N ARG A 52 36.49 -20.24 -18.19
CA ARG A 52 37.45 -20.39 -19.31
C ARG A 52 36.77 -20.36 -20.69
N PRO A 53 36.14 -19.26 -21.09
CA PRO A 53 35.69 -19.10 -22.47
C PRO A 53 36.92 -18.74 -23.32
N LYS A 54 37.44 -19.71 -24.07
CA LYS A 54 38.42 -19.41 -25.13
C LYS A 54 37.68 -18.99 -26.39
N GLY A 55 38.04 -17.84 -26.95
CA GLY A 55 37.58 -17.36 -28.26
C GLY A 55 36.22 -16.65 -28.25
N LEU A 56 35.49 -16.76 -29.38
CA LEU A 56 34.29 -16.00 -29.75
C LEU A 56 33.18 -15.97 -28.68
N LYS A 57 33.07 -17.02 -27.85
CA LYS A 57 32.04 -17.13 -26.80
C LYS A 57 32.21 -16.12 -25.66
N LEU A 58 33.43 -15.66 -25.33
CA LEU A 58 33.64 -14.61 -24.32
C LEU A 58 33.10 -13.26 -24.82
N TRP A 59 33.31 -12.96 -26.10
CA TRP A 59 32.83 -11.74 -26.74
C TRP A 59 31.29 -11.71 -26.86
N VAL A 60 30.65 -12.86 -27.07
CA VAL A 60 29.18 -12.96 -27.05
C VAL A 60 28.63 -12.71 -25.65
N ILE A 61 29.25 -13.26 -24.60
CA ILE A 61 28.80 -13.04 -23.22
C ILE A 61 28.98 -11.57 -22.81
N ILE A 62 30.14 -10.97 -23.12
CA ILE A 62 30.41 -9.54 -22.87
C ILE A 62 29.46 -8.65 -23.68
N GLY A 63 29.20 -8.99 -24.94
CA GLY A 63 28.25 -8.26 -25.79
C GLY A 63 26.82 -8.33 -25.27
N CYS A 64 26.35 -9.52 -24.85
CA CYS A 64 25.02 -9.67 -24.26
C CYS A 64 24.89 -8.96 -22.91
N THR A 65 25.91 -8.99 -22.04
CA THR A 65 25.85 -8.22 -20.78
C THR A 65 25.88 -6.72 -21.03
N LEU A 66 26.63 -6.22 -22.02
CA LEU A 66 26.58 -4.81 -22.41
C LEU A 66 25.20 -4.38 -22.94
N ILE A 67 24.58 -5.17 -23.82
CA ILE A 67 23.31 -4.80 -24.45
C ILE A 67 22.12 -4.92 -23.50
N PHE A 68 22.11 -5.89 -22.59
CA PHE A 68 20.96 -6.09 -21.70
C PHE A 68 21.09 -5.38 -20.35
N LEU A 69 22.31 -5.21 -19.83
CA LEU A 69 22.52 -4.69 -18.48
C LEU A 69 22.75 -3.17 -18.47
N VAL A 70 23.39 -2.61 -19.49
CA VAL A 70 23.70 -1.17 -19.55
C VAL A 70 22.46 -0.32 -19.82
N PRO A 71 21.53 -0.67 -20.75
CA PRO A 71 20.29 0.08 -20.92
C PRO A 71 19.37 -0.02 -19.71
N ALA A 72 19.36 -1.15 -19.01
CA ALA A 72 18.59 -1.31 -17.78
C ALA A 72 19.13 -0.40 -16.66
N LEU A 73 20.45 -0.33 -16.49
CA LEU A 73 21.08 0.55 -15.50
C LEU A 73 20.90 2.03 -15.85
N ILE A 74 21.11 2.42 -17.12
CA ILE A 74 20.87 3.80 -17.59
C ILE A 74 19.39 4.18 -17.43
N GLY A 75 18.47 3.30 -17.79
CA GLY A 75 17.02 3.53 -17.62
C GLY A 75 16.62 3.72 -16.16
N THR A 76 17.17 2.93 -15.23
CA THR A 76 16.92 3.11 -13.79
C THR A 76 17.58 4.37 -13.23
N PHE A 77 18.74 4.79 -13.76
CA PHE A 77 19.41 6.02 -13.34
C PHE A 77 18.63 7.27 -13.79
N PHE A 78 18.10 7.28 -15.02
CA PHE A 78 17.21 8.33 -15.51
C PHE A 78 15.87 8.36 -14.75
N ALA A 79 15.30 7.20 -14.41
CA ALA A 79 14.07 7.14 -13.63
C ALA A 79 14.23 7.65 -12.19
N PHE A 80 15.44 7.57 -11.60
CA PHE A 80 15.71 8.06 -10.24
C PHE A 80 16.12 9.54 -10.20
N ILE A 81 16.88 10.02 -11.17
CA ILE A 81 17.37 11.40 -11.19
C ILE A 81 16.40 12.33 -11.92
N ALA A 82 15.74 11.90 -13.00
CA ALA A 82 14.83 12.79 -13.75
C ALA A 82 13.41 12.85 -13.17
N LYS A 83 12.99 11.89 -12.34
CA LYS A 83 11.66 11.95 -11.69
C LYS A 83 11.46 13.20 -10.82
N PRO A 84 12.39 13.63 -9.96
CA PRO A 84 12.19 14.86 -9.20
C PRO A 84 12.18 16.12 -10.09
N TYR A 85 13.03 16.18 -11.12
CA TYR A 85 13.11 17.38 -11.99
C TYR A 85 11.96 17.51 -13.00
N LEU A 86 11.41 16.39 -13.51
CA LEU A 86 10.22 16.42 -14.36
C LEU A 86 8.94 16.68 -13.54
N LEU A 87 8.91 16.34 -12.25
CA LEU A 87 7.81 16.74 -11.36
C LEU A 87 7.82 18.25 -11.09
N GLU A 88 9.00 18.87 -10.93
CA GLU A 88 9.13 20.32 -10.69
C GLU A 88 8.83 21.19 -11.92
N GLN A 89 9.13 20.72 -13.14
CA GLN A 89 8.81 21.50 -14.35
C GLN A 89 7.31 21.48 -14.70
N HIS A 90 6.55 20.48 -14.26
CA HIS A 90 5.09 20.45 -14.44
C HIS A 90 4.33 21.22 -13.35
N THR A 91 4.91 21.47 -12.17
CA THR A 91 4.32 22.34 -11.14
C THR A 91 4.61 23.83 -11.36
N ALA A 92 5.75 24.19 -11.94
CA ALA A 92 6.09 25.61 -12.18
C ALA A 92 5.32 26.26 -13.36
N SER A 93 4.81 25.46 -14.30
CA SER A 93 4.16 25.98 -15.53
C SER A 93 2.67 26.35 -15.36
N SER A 94 2.00 25.94 -14.28
CA SER A 94 0.56 26.23 -14.06
C SER A 94 0.30 27.34 -13.04
N SER A 95 1.33 27.79 -12.32
CA SER A 95 1.17 28.64 -11.13
C SER A 95 0.67 30.07 -11.39
N SER A 96 0.67 30.57 -12.63
CA SER A 96 0.27 31.97 -12.89
C SER A 96 -1.23 32.17 -13.14
N LYS A 97 -2.01 31.12 -13.43
CA LYS A 97 -3.47 31.25 -13.68
C LYS A 97 -4.35 30.82 -12.50
N ASN A 98 -3.82 30.04 -11.56
CA ASN A 98 -4.64 29.39 -10.53
C ASN A 98 -4.95 30.27 -9.31
N THR A 99 -4.17 31.31 -9.01
CA THR A 99 -4.39 32.09 -7.76
C THR A 99 -5.64 32.96 -7.78
N ALA A 100 -6.11 33.40 -8.96
CA ALA A 100 -7.32 34.22 -9.06
C ALA A 100 -8.63 33.41 -8.93
N SER A 101 -8.60 32.10 -9.21
CA SER A 101 -9.78 31.24 -9.11
C SER A 101 -9.99 30.64 -7.72
N VAL A 102 -8.95 30.60 -6.87
CA VAL A 102 -9.04 30.05 -5.50
C VAL A 102 -10.19 30.63 -4.68
N PRO A 103 -10.44 31.96 -4.62
CA PRO A 103 -11.55 32.50 -3.83
C PRO A 103 -12.93 32.09 -4.35
N HIS A 104 -13.06 31.93 -5.68
CA HIS A 104 -14.31 31.47 -6.28
C HIS A 104 -14.56 29.99 -5.96
N ASP A 105 -13.54 29.15 -6.14
CA ASP A 105 -13.62 27.72 -5.83
C ASP A 105 -13.90 27.48 -4.34
N LEU A 106 -13.28 28.26 -3.45
CA LEU A 106 -13.51 28.17 -2.01
C LEU A 106 -14.96 28.53 -1.63
N ASN A 107 -15.54 29.56 -2.27
CA ASN A 107 -16.95 29.89 -2.11
C ASN A 107 -17.87 28.76 -2.57
N LEU A 108 -17.56 28.10 -3.69
CA LEU A 108 -18.34 26.95 -4.17
C LEU A 108 -18.26 25.76 -3.22
N ILE A 109 -17.07 25.50 -2.66
CA ILE A 109 -16.83 24.48 -1.63
C ILE A 109 -17.65 24.78 -0.38
N GLU A 110 -17.60 26.02 0.11
CA GLU A 110 -18.34 26.42 1.31
C GLU A 110 -19.86 26.37 1.11
N GLN A 111 -20.35 26.81 -0.05
CA GLN A 111 -21.75 26.70 -0.43
C GLN A 111 -22.21 25.24 -0.46
N SER A 112 -21.45 24.37 -1.12
CA SER A 112 -21.74 22.93 -1.19
C SER A 112 -21.79 22.29 0.21
N ARG A 113 -20.88 22.69 1.11
CA ARG A 113 -20.87 22.24 2.51
C ARG A 113 -22.11 22.70 3.27
N HIS A 114 -22.57 23.92 3.02
CA HIS A 114 -23.79 24.46 3.62
C HIS A 114 -25.03 23.66 3.17
N ASP A 115 -25.18 23.44 1.87
CA ASP A 115 -26.29 22.67 1.30
C ASP A 115 -26.36 21.24 1.86
N LEU A 116 -25.20 20.60 1.99
CA LEU A 116 -25.08 19.26 2.57
C LEU A 116 -25.44 19.22 4.06
N THR A 117 -25.29 20.32 4.79
CA THR A 117 -25.62 20.38 6.23
C THR A 117 -27.12 20.21 6.47
N ALA A 118 -27.96 20.72 5.58
CA ALA A 118 -29.42 20.53 5.65
C ALA A 118 -29.83 19.05 5.44
N ILE A 119 -29.04 18.28 4.69
CA ILE A 119 -29.30 16.85 4.45
C ILE A 119 -28.87 16.00 5.66
N LYS A 120 -27.78 16.39 6.35
CA LYS A 120 -27.26 15.67 7.52
C LYS A 120 -28.28 15.53 8.65
N SER A 121 -29.12 16.53 8.88
CA SER A 121 -30.16 16.50 9.91
C SER A 121 -31.26 15.48 9.58
N GLU A 122 -31.69 15.41 8.33
CA GLU A 122 -32.66 14.41 7.85
C GLU A 122 -32.09 12.99 7.97
N ILE A 123 -30.81 12.79 7.64
CA ILE A 123 -30.13 11.50 7.79
C ILE A 123 -30.02 11.10 9.27
N ALA A 124 -29.72 12.06 10.16
CA ALA A 124 -29.70 11.81 11.60
C ALA A 124 -31.09 11.37 12.11
N GLY A 125 -32.16 12.03 11.67
CA GLY A 125 -33.53 11.64 11.98
C GLY A 125 -33.88 10.25 11.45
N TYR A 126 -33.51 9.96 10.21
CA TYR A 126 -33.69 8.64 9.60
C TYR A 126 -32.97 7.55 10.40
N TYR A 127 -31.71 7.78 10.76
CA TYR A 127 -30.90 6.84 11.53
C TYR A 127 -31.49 6.58 12.93
N ALA A 128 -32.02 7.61 13.58
CA ALA A 128 -32.64 7.48 14.90
C ALA A 128 -33.87 6.54 14.89
N ILE A 129 -34.60 6.47 13.77
CA ILE A 129 -35.81 5.65 13.61
C ILE A 129 -35.46 4.24 13.10
N HIS A 130 -34.59 4.15 12.09
CA HIS A 130 -34.35 2.90 11.36
C HIS A 130 -33.07 2.17 11.79
N HIS A 131 -32.23 2.79 12.63
CA HIS A 131 -30.93 2.27 13.06
C HIS A 131 -30.00 1.87 11.90
N ARG A 132 -30.19 2.46 10.72
CA ARG A 132 -29.39 2.27 9.51
C ARG A 132 -29.29 3.56 8.73
N TYR A 133 -28.23 3.72 7.94
CA TYR A 133 -28.14 4.83 6.99
C TYR A 133 -29.12 4.62 5.82
N PRO A 134 -29.70 5.70 5.28
CA PRO A 134 -30.39 5.63 4.00
C PRO A 134 -29.40 5.19 2.92
N ARG A 135 -29.85 4.37 1.98
CA ARG A 135 -29.01 3.92 0.85
C ARG A 135 -29.12 4.85 -0.35
N SER A 136 -30.07 5.77 -0.31
CA SER A 136 -30.34 6.76 -1.35
C SER A 136 -31.07 7.96 -0.76
N LEU A 137 -30.93 9.12 -1.40
CA LEU A 137 -31.62 10.35 -1.01
C LEU A 137 -33.16 10.22 -1.07
N SER A 138 -33.69 9.35 -1.94
CA SER A 138 -35.13 9.11 -2.05
C SER A 138 -35.74 8.41 -0.84
N GLU A 139 -34.94 7.81 0.05
CA GLU A 139 -35.41 7.26 1.32
C GLU A 139 -35.69 8.35 2.38
N LEU A 140 -35.22 9.58 2.16
CA LEU A 140 -35.49 10.71 3.06
C LEU A 140 -36.87 11.30 2.78
N LYS A 141 -37.60 11.62 3.86
CA LYS A 141 -38.97 12.12 3.78
C LYS A 141 -39.03 13.54 3.19
N ASN A 142 -38.12 14.40 3.63
CA ASN A 142 -37.99 15.74 3.11
C ASN A 142 -36.86 15.78 2.08
N LYS A 143 -37.03 16.58 1.04
CA LYS A 143 -35.99 16.89 0.06
C LYS A 143 -35.51 18.33 0.27
N PRO A 144 -34.70 18.60 1.32
CA PRO A 144 -34.16 19.94 1.55
C PRO A 144 -33.18 20.38 0.46
N TRP A 145 -32.70 19.47 -0.39
CA TRP A 145 -31.78 19.78 -1.47
C TRP A 145 -32.54 20.11 -2.77
N GLN A 146 -32.13 21.18 -3.44
CA GLN A 146 -32.59 21.53 -4.79
C GLN A 146 -31.54 21.20 -5.86
N ASN A 147 -30.32 20.84 -5.46
CA ASN A 147 -29.21 20.63 -6.36
C ASN A 147 -29.12 19.15 -6.78
N ASP A 148 -29.27 18.90 -8.08
CA ASP A 148 -29.14 17.58 -8.70
C ASP A 148 -27.70 17.04 -8.66
N GLN A 149 -26.71 17.88 -8.31
CA GLN A 149 -25.31 17.50 -8.16
C GLN A 149 -25.03 16.70 -6.88
N ILE A 150 -25.99 16.65 -5.95
CA ILE A 150 -25.85 15.88 -4.70
C ILE A 150 -26.43 14.49 -4.90
N SER A 151 -25.60 13.48 -4.67
CA SER A 151 -25.97 12.07 -4.71
C SER A 151 -25.63 11.36 -3.40
N MET A 152 -26.21 10.18 -3.21
CA MET A 152 -25.91 9.32 -2.07
C MET A 152 -25.64 7.90 -2.55
N ASN A 153 -24.58 7.28 -2.00
CA ASN A 153 -24.28 5.88 -2.28
C ASN A 153 -24.96 4.93 -1.29
N GLY A 154 -24.91 3.62 -1.58
CA GLY A 154 -25.50 2.58 -0.73
C GLY A 154 -24.88 2.43 0.66
N LYS A 155 -23.79 3.13 0.96
CA LYS A 155 -23.16 3.20 2.30
C LYS A 155 -23.58 4.44 3.10
N GLY A 156 -24.44 5.29 2.53
CA GLY A 156 -24.90 6.54 3.14
C GLY A 156 -23.95 7.71 2.93
N TYR A 157 -22.94 7.59 2.06
CA TYR A 157 -22.02 8.69 1.79
C TYR A 157 -22.74 9.71 0.92
N LEU A 158 -22.64 10.98 1.31
CA LEU A 158 -23.11 12.08 0.49
C LEU A 158 -21.98 12.53 -0.41
N ILE A 159 -22.24 12.61 -1.71
CA ILE A 159 -21.26 12.95 -2.73
C ILE A 159 -21.82 14.16 -3.48
N THR A 160 -21.02 15.21 -3.65
CA THR A 160 -21.38 16.36 -4.47
C THR A 160 -20.25 16.67 -5.44
N ASP A 161 -20.62 16.87 -6.70
CA ASP A 161 -19.69 17.33 -7.73
C ASP A 161 -19.76 18.84 -7.83
N ILE A 162 -18.61 19.50 -7.75
CA ILE A 162 -18.46 20.95 -7.75
C ILE A 162 -17.77 21.35 -9.04
N GLN A 163 -18.47 22.14 -9.86
CA GLN A 163 -17.94 22.68 -11.11
C GLN A 163 -17.28 24.03 -10.85
N GLY A 164 -16.04 24.01 -10.36
CA GLY A 164 -15.20 25.20 -10.22
C GLY A 164 -14.27 25.41 -11.42
N SER A 165 -13.14 26.08 -11.18
CA SER A 165 -12.07 26.23 -12.17
C SER A 165 -11.48 24.89 -12.62
N GLN A 166 -11.58 23.89 -11.75
CA GLN A 166 -11.30 22.48 -12.01
C GLN A 166 -12.43 21.62 -11.42
N PRO A 167 -12.69 20.43 -11.99
CA PRO A 167 -13.68 19.52 -11.46
C PRO A 167 -13.26 19.04 -10.07
N MET A 168 -14.12 19.26 -9.09
CA MET A 168 -13.91 18.86 -7.71
C MET A 168 -15.04 17.92 -7.27
N THR A 169 -14.73 16.97 -6.39
CA THR A 169 -15.73 16.10 -5.78
C THR A 169 -15.56 16.15 -4.27
N MET A 170 -16.64 16.46 -3.57
CA MET A 170 -16.68 16.51 -2.11
C MET A 170 -17.53 15.35 -1.58
N ILE A 171 -17.02 14.67 -0.55
CA ILE A 171 -17.66 13.48 0.01
C ILE A 171 -17.78 13.63 1.52
N PHE A 172 -18.99 13.46 2.03
CA PHE A 172 -19.29 13.37 3.46
C PHE A 172 -19.57 11.94 3.86
N VAL A 173 -18.82 11.45 4.84
CA VAL A 173 -18.87 10.08 5.31
C VAL A 173 -19.49 10.05 6.70
N PRO A 174 -20.69 9.46 6.87
CA PRO A 174 -21.29 9.29 8.18
C PRO A 174 -20.59 8.16 8.95
N PHE A 175 -20.40 8.36 10.24
CA PHE A 175 -19.97 7.32 11.16
C PHE A 175 -20.53 7.56 12.56
N LEU A 176 -20.48 6.53 13.41
CA LEU A 176 -20.83 6.68 14.82
C LEU A 176 -19.56 6.91 15.64
N ASN A 177 -19.54 7.98 16.43
CA ASN A 177 -18.47 8.19 17.40
C ASN A 177 -18.60 7.23 18.60
N GLN A 178 -17.64 7.31 19.53
CA GLN A 178 -17.62 6.48 20.74
C GLN A 178 -18.89 6.65 21.61
N HIS A 179 -19.54 7.81 21.53
CA HIS A 179 -20.78 8.12 22.24
C HIS A 179 -22.05 7.71 21.46
N LYS A 180 -21.92 6.94 20.38
CA LYS A 180 -23.02 6.54 19.48
C LYS A 180 -23.76 7.73 18.85
N GLN A 181 -23.10 8.86 18.72
CA GLN A 181 -23.63 10.02 18.00
C GLN A 181 -23.19 9.93 16.54
N LEU A 182 -24.09 10.32 15.64
CA LEU A 182 -23.81 10.42 14.22
C LEU A 182 -22.91 11.62 13.95
N VAL A 183 -21.70 11.36 13.47
CA VAL A 183 -20.69 12.35 13.10
C VAL A 183 -20.31 12.16 11.63
N TRP A 184 -19.67 13.16 11.06
CA TRP A 184 -19.36 13.24 9.63
C TRP A 184 -17.91 13.65 9.40
N ASP A 185 -17.18 12.87 8.62
CA ASP A 185 -15.90 13.29 8.06
C ASP A 185 -16.14 13.91 6.68
N CYS A 186 -15.35 14.93 6.32
CA CYS A 186 -15.38 15.56 5.00
C CYS A 186 -14.09 15.23 4.24
N TYR A 187 -14.26 14.85 2.98
CA TYR A 187 -13.17 14.63 2.04
C TYR A 187 -13.39 15.46 0.77
N LEU A 188 -12.31 15.94 0.17
CA LEU A 188 -12.33 16.75 -1.04
C LEU A 188 -11.29 16.24 -2.04
N SER A 189 -11.70 16.07 -3.29
CA SER A 189 -10.83 15.69 -4.40
C SER A 189 -10.81 16.80 -5.44
N GLY A 190 -9.65 17.00 -6.08
CA GLY A 190 -9.49 17.99 -7.15
C GLY A 190 -9.27 19.42 -6.66
N PHE A 191 -8.94 19.63 -5.39
CA PHE A 191 -8.52 20.92 -4.86
C PHE A 191 -7.26 20.74 -4.02
N ASP A 192 -6.24 21.54 -4.29
CA ASP A 192 -4.97 21.50 -3.57
C ASP A 192 -5.14 22.20 -2.21
N SER A 193 -5.14 21.41 -1.13
CA SER A 193 -5.33 21.90 0.24
C SER A 193 -4.18 22.81 0.72
N SER A 194 -3.04 22.86 0.02
CA SER A 194 -1.99 23.83 0.32
C SER A 194 -2.38 25.26 -0.05
N LEU A 195 -3.38 25.45 -0.91
CA LEU A 195 -3.83 26.76 -1.37
C LEU A 195 -4.79 27.44 -0.38
N ALA A 196 -5.59 26.67 0.36
CA ALA A 196 -6.53 27.17 1.37
C ALA A 196 -7.05 26.04 2.27
N ASP A 197 -7.37 26.38 3.52
CA ASP A 197 -8.10 25.46 4.41
C ASP A 197 -9.55 25.35 3.98
N THR A 198 -9.94 24.14 3.55
CA THR A 198 -11.30 23.82 3.09
C THR A 198 -12.15 23.19 4.20
N GLY A 199 -11.55 22.83 5.33
CA GLY A 199 -12.18 22.03 6.39
C GLY A 199 -12.49 20.59 5.98
N CYS A 200 -11.92 20.11 4.87
CA CYS A 200 -12.07 18.76 4.35
C CYS A 200 -10.69 18.16 4.08
N VAL A 201 -10.56 16.85 4.25
CA VAL A 201 -9.29 16.14 4.00
C VAL A 201 -9.14 15.91 2.50
N GLU A 202 -8.01 16.35 1.94
CA GLU A 202 -7.70 16.13 0.54
C GLU A 202 -7.50 14.64 0.25
N MET A 203 -8.09 14.17 -0.85
CA MET A 203 -7.94 12.80 -1.35
C MET A 203 -7.75 12.81 -2.86
N SER A 204 -7.03 11.81 -3.37
CA SER A 204 -6.86 11.62 -4.81
C SER A 204 -7.93 10.71 -5.39
N GLN A 205 -8.39 9.72 -4.62
CA GLN A 205 -9.40 8.76 -5.06
C GLN A 205 -10.37 8.42 -3.91
N ILE A 206 -11.60 8.02 -4.26
CA ILE A 206 -12.62 7.60 -3.29
C ILE A 206 -12.16 6.39 -2.46
N GLN A 207 -11.28 5.55 -3.00
CA GLN A 207 -10.66 4.42 -2.32
C GLN A 207 -9.79 4.82 -1.12
N ASP A 208 -9.36 6.07 -1.06
CA ASP A 208 -8.57 6.62 0.06
C ASP A 208 -9.45 6.82 1.32
N ILE A 209 -10.78 6.80 1.17
CA ILE A 209 -11.71 6.91 2.29
C ILE A 209 -11.66 5.63 3.14
N PRO A 210 -11.37 5.72 4.46
CA PRO A 210 -11.32 4.57 5.34
C PRO A 210 -12.65 3.81 5.36
N ILE A 211 -12.56 2.52 5.06
CA ILE A 211 -13.71 1.60 4.92
C ILE A 211 -14.37 1.31 6.29
N LYS A 212 -13.66 1.57 7.39
CA LYS A 212 -14.15 1.41 8.76
C LYS A 212 -14.45 2.81 9.28
N GLY A 213 -15.69 3.06 9.71
CA GLY A 213 -16.20 4.34 10.25
C GLY A 213 -15.53 4.79 11.55
N VAL A 214 -14.21 4.90 11.51
CA VAL A 214 -13.33 5.51 12.50
C VAL A 214 -13.02 6.89 11.96
N SER A 215 -13.22 7.93 12.77
CA SER A 215 -12.88 9.29 12.34
C SER A 215 -11.42 9.37 11.93
N ILE A 216 -11.16 10.12 10.86
CA ILE A 216 -9.79 10.52 10.48
C ILE A 216 -9.18 11.53 11.45
N TYR A 217 -10.02 12.28 12.17
CA TYR A 217 -9.60 13.08 13.29
C TYR A 217 -9.40 12.15 14.49
N LYS A 218 -8.22 11.54 14.57
CA LYS A 218 -7.76 10.91 15.81
C LYS A 218 -7.69 12.00 16.88
N ASN A 219 -8.43 11.82 17.97
CA ASN A 219 -7.97 12.36 19.25
C ASN A 219 -6.62 11.74 19.60
#